data_AF-H9VVJ8-F1
#
_entry.id   AF-H9VVJ8-F1
#
_cell.length_a   1.000
_cell.length_b   1.000
_cell.length_c   1.000
_cell.angle_alpha   90.00
_cell.angle_beta   90.00
_cell.angle_gamma   90.00
#
_symmetry.space_group_name_H-M   'P 1'
#
loop_
_entity.id
_entity.type
_entity.pdbx_description
1 polymer ?
#
loop_
_entity_poly.entity_id
_entity_poly.type
_entity_poly.pdbx_seq_one_letter_code
_entity_poly.pdbx_strand_id
1 'polypeptide(L)'
;GEVKLEWGDYYYNFVRPLDRRDMSKWPIQLSDFTEAMDEYSTELSKLFEYLMKVLSRHLGLETENSLNESVGGERKELQIRINYYPPCPQPDLVVGVAPHSDPV
;
A
#
# COMPACT_ATOMS: atom_id res chain seq x y z
N GLY A 1 -18.43 18.36 -15.81
CA GLY A 1 -17.53 19.05 -14.86
C GLY A 1 -16.11 18.86 -15.34
N GLU A 2 -15.25 19.85 -15.12
CA GLU A 2 -13.84 19.81 -15.53
C GLU A 2 -13.06 18.87 -14.60
N VAL A 3 -12.24 17.99 -15.18
CA VAL A 3 -11.40 17.05 -14.42
C VAL A 3 -10.13 17.78 -14.01
N LYS A 4 -9.87 17.87 -12.71
CA LYS A 4 -8.59 18.36 -12.18
C LYS A 4 -7.64 17.19 -12.01
N LEU A 5 -6.43 17.33 -12.55
CA LEU A 5 -5.37 16.36 -12.36
C LEU A 5 -4.55 16.70 -11.12
N GLU A 6 -4.04 15.65 -10.47
CA GLU A 6 -3.07 15.75 -9.38
C GLU A 6 -1.66 15.98 -9.94
N TRP A 7 -0.81 16.66 -9.17
CA TRP A 7 0.57 16.95 -9.53
C TRP A 7 1.51 15.87 -9.02
N GLY A 8 1.54 14.74 -9.72
CA GLY A 8 2.47 13.67 -9.42
C GLY A 8 2.26 12.47 -10.32
N ASP A 9 3.32 11.68 -10.44
CA ASP A 9 3.26 10.35 -11.00
C ASP A 9 3.17 9.34 -9.85
N TYR A 10 2.62 8.16 -10.13
CA TYR A 10 2.64 7.08 -9.16
C TYR A 10 2.89 5.75 -9.82
N TYR A 11 3.49 4.87 -9.04
CA TYR A 11 3.56 3.45 -9.30
C TYR A 11 2.66 2.71 -8.31
N TYR A 12 1.93 1.71 -8.78
CA TYR A 12 1.04 0.92 -7.94
C TYR A 12 1.13 -0.57 -8.28
N ASN A 13 1.21 -1.42 -7.25
CA ASN A 13 1.15 -2.86 -7.42
C ASN A 13 0.71 -3.57 -6.13
N PHE A 14 0.28 -4.82 -6.26
CA PHE A 14 0.20 -5.74 -5.14
C PHE A 14 1.60 -6.16 -4.72
N VAL A 15 1.80 -6.34 -3.41
CA VAL A 15 3.01 -6.91 -2.82
C VAL A 15 2.72 -8.21 -2.07
N ARG A 16 1.47 -8.41 -1.60
CA ARG A 16 0.96 -9.68 -1.07
C ARG A 16 -0.50 -9.90 -1.50
N PRO A 17 -0.94 -11.16 -1.66
CA PRO A 17 -0.10 -12.37 -1.74
C PRO A 17 0.75 -12.38 -3.02
N LEU A 18 1.81 -13.22 -3.06
CA LEU A 18 2.83 -13.16 -4.13
C LEU A 18 2.25 -13.40 -5.54
N ASP A 19 1.21 -14.23 -5.64
CA ASP A 19 0.50 -14.55 -6.89
C ASP A 19 -0.32 -13.38 -7.46
N ARG A 20 -0.54 -12.32 -6.67
CA ARG A 20 -1.22 -11.10 -7.12
C ARG A 20 -0.26 -10.05 -7.67
N ARG A 21 1.06 -10.25 -7.52
CA ARG A 21 2.08 -9.32 -8.04
C ARG A 21 2.06 -9.34 -9.56
N ASP A 22 1.86 -8.19 -10.17
CA ASP A 22 2.05 -8.04 -11.62
C ASP A 22 3.51 -7.71 -11.91
N MET A 23 4.33 -8.75 -12.11
CA MET A 23 5.76 -8.61 -12.37
C MET A 23 6.07 -7.85 -13.67
N SER A 24 5.13 -7.77 -14.62
CA SER A 24 5.31 -6.97 -15.84
C SER A 24 5.39 -5.47 -15.56
N LYS A 25 4.84 -5.04 -14.42
CA LYS A 25 4.91 -3.67 -13.93
C LYS A 25 6.13 -3.43 -13.05
N TRP A 26 6.85 -4.44 -12.56
CA TRP A 26 7.97 -4.18 -11.64
C TRP A 26 9.15 -3.56 -12.42
N PRO A 27 9.86 -2.56 -11.87
CA PRO A 27 11.07 -2.00 -12.46
C PRO A 27 12.24 -2.99 -12.31
N ILE A 28 12.12 -4.15 -12.96
CA ILE A 28 13.07 -5.27 -12.92
C ILE A 28 14.44 -4.92 -13.50
N GLN A 29 14.57 -3.76 -14.17
CA GLN A 29 15.85 -3.24 -14.64
C GLN A 29 16.73 -2.73 -13.49
N LEU A 30 16.15 -2.47 -12.31
CA LEU A 30 16.88 -2.12 -11.10
C LEU A 30 17.27 -3.41 -10.38
N SER A 31 18.59 -3.70 -10.30
CA SER A 31 19.12 -5.01 -9.89
C SER A 31 18.64 -5.49 -8.52
N ASP A 32 18.27 -4.56 -7.63
CA ASP A 32 17.98 -4.86 -6.23
C ASP A 32 16.51 -4.59 -5.86
N PHE A 33 15.71 -4.05 -6.79
CA PHE A 33 14.34 -3.63 -6.48
C PHE A 33 13.47 -4.81 -6.06
N THR A 34 13.58 -5.94 -6.76
CA THR A 34 12.72 -7.11 -6.50
C THR A 34 13.00 -7.69 -5.12
N GLU A 35 14.28 -7.83 -4.75
CA GLU A 35 14.70 -8.36 -3.45
C GLU A 35 14.28 -7.41 -2.32
N ALA A 36 14.58 -6.11 -2.47
CA ALA A 36 14.18 -5.10 -1.49
C ALA A 36 12.66 -5.04 -1.28
N MET A 37 11.89 -5.14 -2.37
CA MET A 37 10.43 -5.16 -2.29
C MET A 37 9.89 -6.44 -1.64
N ASP A 38 10.55 -7.57 -1.84
CA ASP A 38 10.13 -8.82 -1.21
C ASP A 38 10.37 -8.80 0.30
N GLU A 39 11.55 -8.36 0.72
CA GLU A 39 11.89 -8.14 2.13
C GLU A 39 10.92 -7.14 2.77
N TYR A 40 10.73 -5.98 2.15
CA TYR A 40 9.79 -4.96 2.62
C TYR A 40 8.37 -5.52 2.76
N SER A 41 7.87 -6.27 1.78
CA SER A 41 6.53 -6.87 1.85
C SER A 41 6.38 -7.88 2.99
N THR A 42 7.47 -8.57 3.34
CA THR A 42 7.51 -9.56 4.41
C THR A 42 7.39 -8.87 5.76
N GLU A 43 8.21 -7.84 6.00
CA GLU A 43 8.17 -7.07 7.24
C GLU A 43 6.86 -6.28 7.38
N LEU A 44 6.32 -5.75 6.28
CA LEU A 44 5.02 -5.08 6.26
C LEU A 44 3.89 -6.04 6.67
N SER A 45 3.89 -7.29 6.19
CA SER A 45 2.88 -8.29 6.57
C SER A 45 2.93 -8.62 8.05
N LYS A 46 4.14 -8.80 8.61
CA LYS A 46 4.33 -9.05 10.05
C LYS A 46 3.83 -7.88 10.89
N LEU A 47 4.16 -6.65 10.49
CA LEU A 47 3.69 -5.44 11.17
C LEU A 47 2.16 -5.32 11.11
N PHE A 48 1.57 -5.56 9.93
CA PHE A 48 0.13 -5.55 9.76
C PHE A 48 -0.58 -6.53 10.70
N GLU A 49 -0.13 -7.79 10.71
CA GLU A 49 -0.69 -8.83 11.58
C GLU A 49 -0.55 -8.49 13.06
N TYR A 50 0.59 -7.91 13.45
CA TYR A 50 0.79 -7.44 14.81
C TYR A 50 -0.22 -6.34 15.18
N LEU A 51 -0.39 -5.33 14.33
CA LEU A 51 -1.35 -4.24 14.56
C LEU A 51 -2.79 -4.76 14.62
N MET A 52 -3.17 -5.66 13.71
CA MET A 52 -4.49 -6.30 13.74
C MET A 52 -4.73 -7.08 15.03
N LYS A 53 -3.70 -7.74 15.58
CA LYS A 53 -3.77 -8.40 16.88
C LYS A 53 -3.95 -7.43 18.03
N VAL A 54 -3.19 -6.34 18.04
CA VAL A 54 -3.34 -5.28 19.05
C VAL A 54 -4.75 -4.71 19.01
N LEU A 55 -5.26 -4.35 17.83
CA LEU A 55 -6.59 -3.78 17.65
C LEU A 55 -7.70 -4.75 18.04
N SER A 56 -7.62 -6.02 17.61
CA SER A 56 -8.63 -7.05 17.95
C SER A 56 -8.79 -7.21 19.46
N ARG A 57 -7.66 -7.23 20.19
CA ARG A 57 -7.66 -7.31 21.67
C ARG A 57 -8.33 -6.10 22.32
N HIS A 58 -7.99 -4.89 21.88
CA HIS A 58 -8.49 -3.66 22.50
C HIS A 58 -9.97 -3.40 22.16
N LEU A 59 -10.44 -3.90 21.03
CA LEU A 59 -11.85 -3.90 20.66
C LEU A 59 -12.64 -5.04 21.32
N GLY A 60 -11.98 -5.95 22.03
CA GLY A 60 -12.63 -7.09 22.70
C GLY A 60 -13.23 -8.11 21.75
N LEU A 61 -12.60 -8.33 20.59
CA LEU A 61 -13.06 -9.31 19.61
C LEU A 61 -12.84 -10.75 20.09
N GLU A 62 -13.54 -11.70 19.47
CA GLU A 62 -13.56 -13.12 19.85
C GLU A 62 -12.16 -13.73 19.93
N THR A 63 -11.29 -13.41 18.97
CA THR A 63 -9.90 -13.83 18.96
C THR A 63 -8.98 -12.65 18.71
N GLU A 64 -7.71 -12.78 19.11
CA GLU A 64 -6.70 -11.79 18.75
C GLU A 64 -6.49 -11.70 17.22
N ASN A 65 -6.95 -12.67 16.43
CA ASN A 65 -6.78 -12.67 14.98
C ASN A 65 -8.02 -12.18 14.20
N SER A 66 -9.12 -11.84 14.88
CA SER A 66 -10.42 -11.56 14.23
C SER A 66 -10.34 -10.48 13.14
N LEU A 67 -9.62 -9.37 13.36
CA LEU A 67 -9.49 -8.34 12.32
C LEU A 67 -8.66 -8.80 11.13
N ASN A 68 -7.56 -9.52 11.38
CA ASN A 68 -6.73 -10.05 10.30
C ASN A 68 -7.53 -11.04 9.44
N GLU A 69 -8.37 -11.89 10.05
CA GLU A 69 -9.27 -12.79 9.33
C GLU A 69 -10.33 -12.03 8.53
N SER A 70 -10.87 -10.94 9.09
CA SER A 70 -11.90 -10.13 8.40
C SER A 70 -11.42 -9.47 7.11
N VAL A 71 -10.10 -9.28 6.95
CA VAL A 71 -9.45 -8.68 5.78
C VAL A 71 -8.66 -9.71 4.94
N GLY A 72 -8.98 -11.00 5.10
CA GLY A 72 -8.47 -12.08 4.26
C GLY A 72 -7.35 -12.93 4.87
N GLY A 73 -6.91 -12.64 6.09
CA GLY A 73 -5.96 -13.45 6.86
C GLY A 73 -4.64 -13.71 6.12
N GLU A 74 -4.32 -14.97 5.89
CA GLU A 74 -3.13 -15.38 5.10
C GLU A 74 -3.20 -14.94 3.63
N ARG A 75 -4.40 -14.69 3.12
CA ARG A 75 -4.66 -14.21 1.75
C ARG A 75 -4.93 -12.71 1.69
N LYS A 76 -4.70 -11.97 2.79
CA LYS A 76 -4.84 -10.51 2.82
C LYS A 76 -4.05 -9.85 1.68
N GLU A 77 -4.66 -8.86 1.07
CA GLU A 77 -4.03 -8.12 0.00
C GLU A 77 -3.28 -6.93 0.60
N LEU A 78 -1.97 -6.88 0.34
CA LEU A 78 -1.16 -5.70 0.64
C LEU A 78 -0.71 -5.10 -0.68
N GLN A 79 -0.87 -3.80 -0.79
CA GLN A 79 -0.58 -3.04 -2.00
C GLN A 79 0.43 -1.95 -1.66
N ILE A 80 1.24 -1.55 -2.64
CA ILE A 80 2.14 -0.41 -2.53
C ILE A 80 1.75 0.64 -3.56
N ARG A 81 1.76 1.91 -3.13
CA ARG A 81 1.71 3.09 -3.99
C ARG A 81 2.97 3.92 -3.75
N ILE A 82 3.85 3.99 -4.75
CA ILE A 82 5.04 4.84 -4.72
C ILE A 82 4.68 6.13 -5.44
N ASN A 83 4.73 7.26 -4.74
CA ASN A 83 4.38 8.56 -5.29
C ASN A 83 5.64 9.34 -5.64
N TYR A 84 5.67 9.93 -6.83
CA TYR A 84 6.72 10.84 -7.27
C TYR A 84 6.11 12.21 -7.57
N TYR A 85 6.48 13.20 -6.75
CA TYR A 85 6.00 14.57 -6.87
C TYR A 85 7.12 15.45 -7.42
N PRO A 86 7.18 15.73 -8.73
CA PRO A 86 8.23 16.57 -9.30
C PRO A 86 8.09 18.03 -8.83
N PRO A 87 9.17 18.83 -8.83
CA PRO A 87 9.08 20.26 -8.54
C PRO A 87 8.03 20.96 -9.41
N CYS A 88 7.17 21.76 -8.78
CA CYS A 88 6.14 22.55 -9.47
C CYS A 88 6.56 24.03 -9.54
N PRO A 89 6.49 24.70 -10.71
CA PRO A 89 6.77 26.13 -10.80
C PRO A 89 5.69 27.00 -10.14
N GLN A 90 4.49 26.47 -9.90
CA GLN A 90 3.35 27.17 -9.30
C GLN A 90 2.67 26.31 -8.22
N PRO A 91 3.37 26.02 -7.09
CA PRO A 91 2.89 25.06 -6.09
C PRO A 91 1.55 25.44 -5.45
N ASP A 92 1.23 26.75 -5.36
CA ASP A 92 -0.04 27.23 -4.79
C ASP A 92 -1.27 26.93 -5.67
N LEU A 93 -1.07 26.51 -6.92
CA LEU A 93 -2.14 26.21 -7.88
C LEU A 93 -2.40 24.72 -8.07
N VAL A 94 -1.60 23.85 -7.45
CA VAL A 94 -1.68 22.40 -7.64
C VAL A 94 -1.82 21.66 -6.32
N VAL A 95 -2.17 20.38 -6.40
CA VAL A 95 -2.16 19.47 -5.26
C VAL A 95 -1.48 18.18 -5.68
N GLY A 96 -0.55 17.67 -4.88
CA GLY A 96 0.12 16.40 -5.17
C GLY A 96 -0.82 15.20 -5.07
N VAL A 97 -1.62 15.16 -4.00
CA VAL A 97 -2.73 14.21 -3.85
C VAL A 97 -3.92 14.98 -3.27
N ALA A 98 -5.09 14.86 -3.88
CA ALA A 98 -6.27 15.57 -3.41
C ALA A 98 -6.67 15.09 -2.00
N PRO A 99 -7.31 15.94 -1.18
CA PRO A 99 -7.86 15.50 0.10
C PRO A 99 -8.80 14.31 -0.10
N HIS A 100 -8.51 13.20 0.57
CA HIS A 100 -9.29 11.95 0.49
C HIS A 100 -9.21 11.17 1.81
N SER A 101 -10.02 10.12 1.90
CA SER A 101 -9.82 9.02 2.85
C SER A 101 -9.39 7.80 2.05
N ASP A 102 -8.53 6.96 2.64
CA ASP A 102 -8.16 5.70 2.00
C ASP A 102 -9.43 4.87 1.71
N PRO A 103 -9.51 4.21 0.54
CA PRO A 103 -10.67 3.42 0.18
C PRO A 103 -10.84 2.23 1.14
N VAL A 104 -12.10 1.92 1.42
CA VAL A 104 -12.54 0.77 2.23
C VAL A 104 -12.54 -0.52 1.42
#